data_AF-A0AAV9JZQ4-F1
#
_entry.id   AF-A0AAV9JZQ4-F1
#
_cell.length_a   1.000
_cell.length_b   1.000
_cell.length_c   1.000
_cell.angle_alpha   90.00
_cell.angle_beta   90.00
_cell.angle_gamma   90.00
#
_symmetry.space_group_name_H-M   'P 1'
#
loop_
_entity.id
_entity.type
_entity.pdbx_description
1 polymer ?
#
loop_
_entity_poly.entity_id
_entity_poly.type
_entity_poly.pdbx_seq_one_letter_code
_entity_poly.pdbx_strand_id
1 'polypeptide(L)'
;MLTICNGKIWVFIQEHIQVEFLADFDQMLTLRLLFLKNIQPLILSIVYAKCDAEERVQLWNDIYCISNDIQNSPWLLRGDFNVMLSEEEKIGGLYVYPNEYEDFAFCVNSCDLVEVGFKGSPFSWWNGRIDDHCSFKRLDRYLMNQVGLGYFGLVEYEYLARIGSDHARMLLTCCLKTDAARRPFKFLKFWLEHATFLHIVKDNWVSVEVDMFISLKQKMKKTKTTLSNWSRVAFGDIFKQLFIKEEIVRVNYLLFETSPTISNREILQKAQAEFKKYVHF
;
A
#
# COMPACT_ATOMS: atom_id res chain seq x y z
N MET A 1 0.38 -7.04 -16.74
CA MET A 1 -0.95 -7.05 -16.09
C MET A 1 -1.38 -8.49 -16.03
N LEU A 2 -1.68 -9.00 -14.84
CA LEU A 2 -2.25 -10.34 -14.65
C LEU A 2 -3.71 -10.16 -14.21
N THR A 3 -4.63 -10.91 -14.85
CA THR A 3 -6.07 -10.90 -14.55
C THR A 3 -6.49 -12.31 -14.20
N ILE A 4 -6.83 -12.57 -12.94
CA ILE A 4 -7.07 -13.92 -12.40
C ILE A 4 -8.16 -13.83 -11.29
N CYS A 5 -8.77 -14.93 -10.85
CA CYS A 5 -10.01 -15.00 -10.04
C CYS A 5 -11.24 -14.40 -10.75
N ASN A 6 -11.67 -15.01 -11.85
CA ASN A 6 -12.90 -14.62 -12.58
C ASN A 6 -12.96 -13.13 -12.99
N GLY A 7 -11.79 -12.51 -13.19
CA GLY A 7 -11.67 -11.10 -13.60
C GLY A 7 -11.88 -10.08 -12.46
N LYS A 8 -11.93 -10.51 -11.20
CA LYS A 8 -12.14 -9.61 -10.05
C LYS A 8 -10.84 -9.04 -9.48
N ILE A 9 -9.72 -9.74 -9.66
CA ILE A 9 -8.41 -9.31 -9.15
C ILE A 9 -7.48 -8.98 -10.32
N TRP A 10 -6.94 -7.75 -10.28
CA TRP A 10 -5.90 -7.30 -11.19
C TRP A 10 -4.60 -7.00 -10.45
N VAL A 11 -3.50 -7.55 -10.96
CA VAL A 11 -2.17 -7.33 -10.39
C VAL A 11 -1.27 -6.63 -11.40
N PHE A 12 -0.72 -5.50 -10.97
CA PHE A 12 0.22 -4.68 -11.71
C PHE A 12 1.58 -4.80 -11.04
N ILE A 13 2.56 -5.29 -11.78
CA ILE A 13 3.88 -5.64 -11.27
C ILE A 13 4.92 -4.96 -12.15
N GLN A 14 5.97 -4.44 -11.52
CA GLN A 14 7.08 -3.81 -12.24
C GLN A 14 7.92 -4.87 -12.96
N GLU A 15 8.43 -4.53 -14.14
CA GLU A 15 9.09 -5.49 -15.05
C GLU A 15 10.29 -6.25 -14.45
N HIS A 16 10.94 -5.68 -13.43
CA HIS A 16 12.11 -6.29 -12.80
C HIS A 16 11.76 -7.29 -11.68
N ILE A 17 10.49 -7.41 -11.30
CA ILE A 17 10.03 -8.40 -10.33
C ILE A 17 9.55 -9.62 -11.11
N GLN A 18 10.22 -10.75 -10.93
CA GLN A 18 9.76 -12.01 -11.51
C GLN A 18 8.62 -12.59 -10.64
N VAL A 19 7.63 -13.16 -11.31
CA VAL A 19 6.39 -13.62 -10.69
C VAL A 19 6.12 -15.03 -11.15
N GLU A 20 5.91 -15.93 -10.20
CA GLU A 20 5.49 -17.30 -10.42
C GLU A 20 4.09 -17.49 -9.84
N PHE A 21 3.24 -18.14 -10.61
CA PHE A 21 1.87 -18.43 -10.18
C PHE A 21 1.88 -19.68 -9.29
N LEU A 22 1.24 -19.60 -8.11
CA LEU A 22 1.12 -20.74 -7.20
C LEU A 22 -0.30 -21.32 -7.16
N ALA A 23 -1.31 -20.48 -7.01
CA ALA A 23 -2.71 -20.93 -6.95
C ALA A 23 -3.69 -19.81 -7.36
N ASP A 24 -4.82 -20.20 -7.94
CA ASP A 24 -5.98 -19.37 -8.26
C ASP A 24 -7.21 -20.06 -7.69
N PHE A 25 -7.70 -19.52 -6.57
CA PHE A 25 -8.96 -19.90 -5.95
C PHE A 25 -10.03 -18.88 -6.32
N ASP A 26 -11.30 -19.20 -6.10
CA ASP A 26 -12.42 -18.29 -6.47
C ASP A 26 -12.33 -16.91 -5.80
N GLN A 27 -11.74 -16.84 -4.60
CA GLN A 27 -11.66 -15.63 -3.77
C GLN A 27 -10.22 -15.21 -3.45
N MET A 28 -9.20 -15.93 -3.93
CA MET A 28 -7.80 -15.68 -3.59
C MET A 28 -6.83 -16.08 -4.70
N LEU A 29 -5.94 -15.15 -5.06
CA LEU A 29 -4.82 -15.39 -5.96
C LEU A 29 -3.52 -15.47 -5.15
N THR A 30 -2.76 -16.55 -5.28
CA THR A 30 -1.45 -16.71 -4.62
C THR A 30 -0.31 -16.73 -5.63
N LEU A 31 0.66 -15.84 -5.41
CA LEU A 31 1.82 -15.61 -6.25
C LEU A 31 3.11 -15.78 -5.44
N ARG A 32 4.17 -16.21 -6.11
CA ARG A 32 5.54 -16.20 -5.60
C ARG A 32 6.30 -15.07 -6.30
N LEU A 33 6.80 -14.12 -5.52
CA LEU A 33 7.52 -12.94 -6.00
C LEU A 33 9.02 -13.11 -5.78
N LEU A 34 9.80 -12.94 -6.85
CA LEU A 34 11.26 -13.01 -6.84
C LEU A 34 11.83 -11.62 -7.12
N PHE A 35 12.39 -10.99 -6.09
CA PHE A 35 12.95 -9.63 -6.18
C PHE A 35 14.41 -9.61 -6.63
N LEU A 36 15.24 -10.50 -6.08
CA LEU A 36 16.69 -10.56 -6.33
C LEU A 36 17.18 -12.01 -6.29
N LYS A 37 18.24 -12.29 -7.07
CA LYS A 37 18.92 -13.60 -6.99
C LYS A 37 19.52 -13.78 -5.59
N ASN A 38 19.34 -14.97 -5.02
CA ASN A 38 19.80 -15.38 -3.68
C ASN A 38 19.04 -14.76 -2.49
N ILE A 39 17.87 -14.16 -2.72
CA ILE A 39 16.95 -13.80 -1.65
C ILE A 39 15.76 -14.76 -1.71
N GLN A 40 15.31 -15.22 -0.54
CA GLN A 40 14.14 -16.08 -0.44
C GLN A 40 12.92 -15.40 -1.09
N PRO A 41 12.16 -16.08 -1.96
CA PRO A 41 10.96 -15.50 -2.56
C PRO A 41 9.90 -15.14 -1.52
N LEU A 42 9.15 -14.07 -1.77
CA LEU A 42 7.97 -13.71 -0.98
C LEU A 42 6.73 -14.38 -1.56
N ILE A 43 5.93 -15.03 -0.72
CA ILE A 43 4.61 -15.49 -1.11
C ILE A 43 3.61 -14.35 -0.86
N LEU A 44 2.85 -13.99 -1.89
CA LEU A 44 1.81 -12.97 -1.84
C LEU A 44 0.46 -13.61 -2.18
N SER A 45 -0.47 -13.61 -1.23
CA SER A 45 -1.87 -13.94 -1.49
C SER A 45 -2.71 -12.67 -1.54
N ILE A 46 -3.52 -12.53 -2.57
CA ILE A 46 -4.40 -11.38 -2.80
C ILE A 46 -5.84 -11.89 -2.72
N VAL A 47 -6.60 -11.35 -1.78
CA VAL A 47 -7.93 -11.80 -1.42
C VAL A 47 -8.97 -10.80 -1.93
N TYR A 48 -10.06 -11.32 -2.47
CA TYR A 48 -11.31 -10.60 -2.66
C TYR A 48 -12.45 -11.53 -2.25
N ALA A 49 -12.77 -11.48 -0.95
CA ALA A 49 -13.74 -12.37 -0.33
C ALA A 49 -15.17 -11.96 -0.70
N LYS A 50 -16.08 -12.93 -0.69
CA LYS A 50 -17.50 -12.72 -0.88
C LYS A 50 -18.13 -12.09 0.37
N CYS A 51 -19.22 -11.36 0.16
CA CYS A 51 -19.95 -10.72 1.25
C CYS A 51 -20.73 -11.73 2.11
N ASP A 52 -21.10 -12.88 1.55
CA ASP A 52 -21.82 -13.94 2.26
C ASP A 52 -20.88 -14.77 3.14
N ALA A 53 -21.31 -15.04 4.38
CA ALA A 53 -20.50 -15.75 5.36
C ALA A 53 -20.30 -17.24 5.03
N GLU A 54 -21.33 -17.91 4.50
CA GLU A 54 -21.24 -19.33 4.13
C GLU A 54 -20.29 -19.50 2.95
N GLU A 55 -20.33 -18.59 1.98
CA GLU A 55 -19.43 -18.63 0.83
C GLU A 55 -17.96 -18.33 1.20
N ARG A 56 -17.70 -17.61 2.30
CA ARG A 56 -16.33 -17.35 2.80
C ARG A 56 -15.68 -18.56 3.45
N VAL A 57 -16.45 -19.57 3.88
CA VAL A 57 -15.89 -20.77 4.51
C VAL A 57 -14.86 -21.46 3.60
N GLN A 58 -15.11 -21.48 2.29
CA GLN A 58 -14.14 -22.04 1.33
C GLN A 58 -12.83 -21.25 1.32
N LEU A 59 -12.89 -19.91 1.38
CA LEU A 59 -11.69 -19.07 1.44
C LEU A 59 -10.85 -19.37 2.68
N TRP A 60 -11.47 -19.60 3.85
CA TRP A 60 -10.76 -19.96 5.07
C TRP A 60 -10.00 -21.29 4.93
N ASN A 61 -10.61 -22.28 4.28
CA ASN A 61 -9.95 -23.54 3.96
C ASN A 61 -8.78 -23.34 2.97
N ASP A 62 -8.97 -22.51 1.94
CA ASP A 62 -7.92 -22.22 0.96
C ASP A 62 -6.70 -21.53 1.62
N ILE A 63 -6.95 -20.58 2.53
CA ILE A 63 -5.90 -19.92 3.34
C ILE A 63 -5.17 -20.95 4.21
N TYR A 64 -5.89 -21.85 4.87
CA TYR A 64 -5.30 -22.89 5.70
C TYR A 64 -4.42 -23.86 4.90
N CYS A 65 -4.88 -24.28 3.71
CA CYS A 65 -4.11 -25.12 2.80
C CYS A 65 -2.79 -24.45 2.41
N ILE A 66 -2.84 -23.18 1.97
CA ILE A 66 -1.63 -22.43 1.61
C ILE A 66 -0.70 -22.29 2.81
N SER A 67 -1.22 -21.95 3.99
CA SER A 67 -0.43 -21.80 5.22
C SER A 67 0.39 -23.05 5.54
N ASN A 68 -0.23 -24.23 5.44
CA ASN A 68 0.42 -25.51 5.66
C ASN A 68 1.51 -25.83 4.63
N ASP A 69 1.30 -25.47 3.37
CA ASP A 69 2.27 -25.73 2.29
C ASP A 69 3.51 -24.82 2.38
N ILE A 70 3.38 -23.63 2.99
CA ILE A 70 4.43 -22.59 2.97
C ILE A 70 4.96 -22.19 4.34
N GLN A 71 4.81 -23.03 5.38
CA GLN A 71 5.18 -22.74 6.78
C GLN A 71 6.55 -22.07 6.97
N ASN A 72 7.54 -22.40 6.14
CA ASN A 72 8.90 -21.86 6.21
C ASN A 72 9.19 -20.70 5.22
N SER A 73 8.16 -20.14 4.59
CA SER A 73 8.28 -19.05 3.63
C SER A 73 7.67 -17.76 4.15
N PRO A 74 8.25 -16.59 3.82
CA PRO A 74 7.64 -15.31 4.15
C PRO A 74 6.35 -15.16 3.35
N TRP A 75 5.25 -14.95 4.07
CA TRP A 75 3.92 -14.87 3.48
C TRP A 75 3.23 -13.57 3.86
N LEU A 76 2.70 -12.91 2.84
CA LEU A 76 1.90 -11.70 2.92
C LEU A 76 0.54 -11.96 2.30
N LEU A 77 -0.53 -11.77 3.06
CA LEU A 77 -1.89 -11.73 2.55
C LEU A 77 -2.37 -10.29 2.51
N ARG A 78 -3.13 -9.94 1.48
CA ARG A 78 -3.77 -8.62 1.38
C ARG A 78 -5.08 -8.65 0.64
N GLY A 79 -5.96 -7.71 0.96
CA GLY A 79 -7.13 -7.43 0.13
C GLY A 79 -8.35 -7.15 0.96
N ASP A 80 -9.50 -7.26 0.31
CA ASP A 80 -10.81 -7.08 0.90
C ASP A 80 -11.34 -8.43 1.38
N PHE A 81 -11.48 -8.57 2.69
CA PHE A 81 -12.00 -9.80 3.31
C PHE A 81 -13.52 -9.74 3.51
N ASN A 82 -14.16 -8.60 3.23
CA ASN A 82 -15.59 -8.37 3.45
C ASN A 82 -16.10 -8.72 4.87
N VAL A 83 -15.17 -8.83 5.82
CA VAL A 83 -15.44 -9.21 7.21
C VAL A 83 -14.45 -8.51 8.14
N MET A 84 -14.93 -8.25 9.34
CA MET A 84 -14.17 -7.62 10.42
C MET A 84 -13.47 -8.70 11.25
N LEU A 85 -12.47 -8.36 12.07
CA LEU A 85 -11.89 -9.27 13.07
C LEU A 85 -12.52 -9.13 14.46
N SER A 86 -13.12 -7.98 14.75
CA SER A 86 -13.74 -7.70 16.04
C SER A 86 -14.78 -6.59 15.94
N GLU A 87 -15.57 -6.40 16.99
CA GLU A 87 -16.61 -5.36 17.04
C GLU A 87 -16.04 -3.94 16.95
N GLU A 88 -14.84 -3.71 17.48
CA GLU A 88 -14.17 -2.39 17.48
C GLU A 88 -13.79 -1.91 16.08
N GLU A 89 -13.81 -2.79 15.09
CA GLU A 89 -13.57 -2.47 13.69
C GLU A 89 -14.77 -1.81 12.99
N LYS A 90 -15.81 -1.48 13.76
CA LYS A 90 -17.03 -0.83 13.27
C LYS A 90 -17.43 0.36 14.11
N ILE A 91 -17.91 1.40 13.42
CA ILE A 91 -18.68 2.48 14.05
C ILE A 91 -19.96 2.76 13.26
N GLY A 92 -21.03 3.13 13.98
CA GLY A 92 -22.34 3.44 13.40
C GLY A 92 -23.08 2.24 12.81
N GLY A 93 -24.33 2.42 12.40
CA GLY A 93 -25.20 1.34 11.89
C GLY A 93 -25.62 0.32 12.96
N LEU A 94 -26.17 -0.83 12.52
CA LEU A 94 -26.70 -1.89 13.39
C LEU A 94 -25.60 -2.62 14.16
N TYR A 95 -25.88 -3.09 15.37
CA TYR A 95 -24.96 -3.96 16.13
C TYR A 95 -24.50 -5.16 15.30
N VAL A 96 -23.28 -5.59 15.56
CA VAL A 96 -22.70 -6.80 14.97
C VAL A 96 -22.55 -7.85 16.06
N TYR A 97 -22.68 -9.11 15.66
CA TYR A 97 -22.62 -10.23 16.58
C TYR A 97 -21.38 -11.09 16.30
N PRO A 98 -20.83 -11.79 17.31
CA PRO A 98 -19.58 -12.53 17.17
C PRO A 98 -19.57 -13.55 16.01
N ASN A 99 -20.69 -14.21 15.75
CA ASN A 99 -20.84 -15.15 14.63
C ASN A 99 -20.63 -14.52 13.24
N GLU A 100 -20.60 -13.19 13.11
CA GLU A 100 -20.30 -12.51 11.86
C GLU A 100 -18.80 -12.39 11.56
N TYR A 101 -17.92 -12.56 12.58
CA TYR A 101 -16.47 -12.34 12.44
C TYR A 101 -15.57 -13.40 13.11
N GLU A 102 -16.10 -14.22 14.02
CA GLU A 102 -15.32 -15.21 14.78
C GLU A 102 -14.68 -16.28 13.89
N ASP A 103 -15.33 -16.65 12.79
CA ASP A 103 -14.79 -17.60 11.81
C ASP A 103 -13.52 -17.07 11.14
N PHE A 104 -13.51 -15.78 10.79
CA PHE A 104 -12.34 -15.12 10.25
C PHE A 104 -11.23 -14.98 11.30
N ALA A 105 -11.57 -14.55 12.52
CA ALA A 105 -10.61 -14.47 13.61
C ALA A 105 -9.97 -15.84 13.90
N PHE A 106 -10.76 -16.91 13.87
CA PHE A 106 -10.29 -18.28 14.02
C PHE A 106 -9.35 -18.70 12.87
N CYS A 107 -9.68 -18.37 11.62
CA CYS A 107 -8.83 -18.63 10.45
C CYS A 107 -7.47 -17.94 10.59
N VAL A 108 -7.47 -16.64 10.91
CA VAL A 108 -6.25 -15.83 11.11
C VAL A 108 -5.36 -16.43 12.20
N ASN A 109 -5.95 -16.76 13.35
CA ASN A 109 -5.22 -17.36 14.47
C ASN A 109 -4.68 -18.76 14.12
N SER A 110 -5.47 -19.59 13.45
CA SER A 110 -5.08 -20.96 13.09
C SER A 110 -3.96 -21.02 12.05
N CYS A 111 -3.75 -19.93 11.30
CA CYS A 111 -2.69 -19.80 10.31
C CYS A 111 -1.49 -19.00 10.83
N ASP A 112 -1.43 -18.69 12.13
CA ASP A 112 -0.40 -17.86 12.77
C ASP A 112 -0.18 -16.52 12.03
N LEU A 113 -1.27 -15.94 11.54
CA LEU A 113 -1.27 -14.68 10.83
C LEU A 113 -1.47 -13.52 11.80
N VAL A 114 -0.73 -12.44 11.55
CA VAL A 114 -0.77 -11.22 12.34
C VAL A 114 -1.10 -10.04 11.42
N GLU A 115 -2.04 -9.21 11.83
CA GLU A 115 -2.32 -7.95 11.14
C GLU A 115 -1.14 -6.99 11.28
N VAL A 116 -0.68 -6.44 10.15
CA VAL A 116 0.40 -5.47 10.14
C VAL A 116 -0.08 -4.16 10.79
N GLY A 117 0.69 -3.59 11.71
CA GLY A 117 0.36 -2.32 12.34
C GLY A 117 0.30 -1.17 11.33
N PHE A 118 -0.75 -0.34 11.41
CA PHE A 118 -1.04 0.69 10.40
C PHE A 118 -1.15 2.12 10.94
N LYS A 119 -1.09 3.09 10.03
CA LYS A 119 -1.37 4.51 10.24
C LYS A 119 -2.62 4.93 9.45
N GLY A 120 -3.23 6.05 9.83
CA GLY A 120 -4.39 6.61 9.13
C GLY A 120 -5.72 6.33 9.83
N SER A 121 -6.82 6.43 9.08
CA SER A 121 -8.15 6.05 9.59
C SER A 121 -8.19 4.53 9.86
N PRO A 122 -8.77 4.08 10.98
CA PRO A 122 -8.90 2.65 11.27
C PRO A 122 -9.96 1.95 10.42
N PHE A 123 -10.75 2.69 9.62
CA PHE A 123 -11.81 2.12 8.80
C PHE A 123 -11.43 2.16 7.32
N SER A 124 -11.55 1.01 6.66
CA SER A 124 -11.26 0.91 5.23
C SER A 124 -12.49 1.22 4.39
N TRP A 125 -13.71 1.00 4.88
CA TRP A 125 -14.95 1.11 4.10
C TRP A 125 -15.99 2.03 4.74
N TRP A 126 -16.83 2.65 3.90
CA TRP A 126 -17.97 3.48 4.31
C TRP A 126 -19.21 3.23 3.44
N ASN A 127 -20.37 3.10 4.07
CA ASN A 127 -21.64 2.78 3.37
C ASN A 127 -22.27 3.92 2.55
N GLY A 128 -21.64 5.10 2.45
CA GLY A 128 -22.17 6.24 1.68
C GLY A 128 -23.30 7.04 2.36
N ARG A 129 -23.74 6.64 3.55
CA ARG A 129 -24.85 7.25 4.30
C ARG A 129 -24.35 8.22 5.37
N ILE A 130 -25.26 9.03 5.89
CA ILE A 130 -25.02 10.09 6.88
C ILE A 130 -25.81 9.83 8.16
N ASP A 131 -25.51 10.59 9.21
CA ASP A 131 -26.18 10.57 10.50
C ASP A 131 -26.26 9.14 11.08
N ASP A 132 -27.38 8.75 11.69
CA ASP A 132 -27.55 7.46 12.36
C ASP A 132 -27.48 6.24 11.41
N HIS A 133 -27.62 6.48 10.10
CA HIS A 133 -27.47 5.44 9.09
C HIS A 133 -26.03 5.30 8.59
N CYS A 134 -25.12 6.18 9.00
CA CYS A 134 -23.72 6.12 8.66
C CYS A 134 -23.07 4.90 9.31
N SER A 135 -22.27 4.16 8.54
CA SER A 135 -21.49 3.06 9.09
C SER A 135 -20.14 2.98 8.40
N PHE A 136 -19.10 2.85 9.22
CA PHE A 136 -17.73 2.61 8.79
C PHE A 136 -17.27 1.25 9.31
N LYS A 137 -16.51 0.52 8.48
CA LYS A 137 -15.97 -0.81 8.81
C LYS A 137 -14.52 -0.94 8.35
N ARG A 138 -13.74 -1.79 9.03
CA ARG A 138 -12.44 -2.28 8.52
C ARG A 138 -12.63 -3.64 7.85
N LEU A 139 -12.57 -3.66 6.52
CA LEU A 139 -12.77 -4.86 5.70
C LEU A 139 -11.50 -5.26 4.93
N ASP A 140 -10.68 -4.26 4.60
CA ASP A 140 -9.43 -4.43 3.89
C ASP A 140 -8.27 -4.47 4.87
N ARG A 141 -7.30 -5.40 4.68
CA ARG A 141 -6.12 -5.47 5.56
C ARG A 141 -4.92 -6.16 4.92
N TYR A 142 -3.75 -5.98 5.57
CA TYR A 142 -2.54 -6.77 5.35
C TYR A 142 -2.30 -7.71 6.53
N LEU A 143 -2.16 -9.01 6.25
CA LEU A 143 -1.78 -10.02 7.23
C LEU A 143 -0.43 -10.63 6.85
N MET A 144 0.38 -10.99 7.84
CA MET A 144 1.68 -11.65 7.63
C MET A 144 1.84 -12.81 8.59
N ASN A 145 2.51 -13.87 8.15
CA ASN A 145 3.01 -14.88 9.07
C ASN A 145 4.30 -14.39 9.77
N GLN A 146 4.73 -15.11 10.79
CA GLN A 146 5.91 -14.76 11.57
C GLN A 146 7.20 -14.71 10.73
N VAL A 147 7.32 -15.57 9.72
CA VAL A 147 8.46 -15.58 8.79
C VAL A 147 8.49 -14.29 7.97
N GLY A 148 7.33 -13.82 7.49
CA GLY A 148 7.17 -12.56 6.76
C GLY A 148 7.52 -11.33 7.61
N LEU A 149 7.08 -11.29 8.86
CA LEU A 149 7.46 -10.24 9.81
C LEU A 149 8.98 -10.22 10.03
N GLY A 150 9.62 -11.40 10.06
CA GLY A 150 11.07 -11.54 10.18
C GLY A 150 11.86 -11.23 8.91
N TYR A 151 11.20 -11.21 7.74
CA TYR A 151 11.84 -11.06 6.43
C TYR A 151 12.17 -9.60 6.10
N PHE A 152 11.31 -8.67 6.53
CA PHE A 152 11.51 -7.23 6.34
C PHE A 152 12.22 -6.58 7.53
N GLY A 153 13.10 -5.61 7.26
CA GLY A 153 13.75 -4.77 8.27
C GLY A 153 12.95 -3.52 8.61
N LEU A 154 12.08 -3.10 7.70
CA LEU A 154 11.10 -2.04 7.88
C LEU A 154 9.80 -2.46 7.21
N VAL A 155 8.68 -2.28 7.92
CA VAL A 155 7.32 -2.43 7.38
C VAL A 155 6.51 -1.23 7.86
N GLU A 156 6.02 -0.43 6.94
CA GLU A 156 5.10 0.67 7.21
C GLU A 156 3.82 0.44 6.41
N TYR A 157 2.69 0.42 7.10
CA TYR A 157 1.38 0.26 6.50
C TYR A 157 0.53 1.50 6.83
N GLU A 158 -0.20 2.02 5.84
CA GLU A 158 -1.18 3.07 6.04
C GLU A 158 -2.43 2.89 5.18
N TYR A 159 -3.57 3.30 5.73
CA TYR A 159 -4.79 3.55 4.98
C TYR A 159 -4.75 4.97 4.42
N LEU A 160 -4.73 5.09 3.09
CA LEU A 160 -4.82 6.35 2.38
C LEU A 160 -6.27 6.82 2.27
N ALA A 161 -6.45 8.10 1.99
CA ALA A 161 -7.75 8.72 1.76
C ALA A 161 -8.64 7.95 0.74
N ARG A 162 -9.93 7.79 1.08
CA ARG A 162 -11.00 7.20 0.24
C ARG A 162 -11.38 8.13 -0.93
N ILE A 163 -10.57 8.14 -1.98
CA ILE A 163 -10.76 9.05 -3.11
C ILE A 163 -11.37 8.29 -4.28
N GLY A 164 -12.66 8.54 -4.55
CA GLY A 164 -13.36 7.95 -5.70
C GLY A 164 -13.77 6.48 -5.52
N SER A 165 -13.62 5.95 -4.31
CA SER A 165 -14.11 4.64 -3.87
C SER A 165 -14.72 4.78 -2.48
N ASP A 166 -15.64 3.89 -2.13
CA ASP A 166 -16.11 3.66 -0.76
C ASP A 166 -15.05 2.93 0.10
N HIS A 167 -14.09 2.25 -0.54
CA HIS A 167 -12.91 1.68 0.10
C HIS A 167 -11.69 2.62 0.14
N ALA A 168 -10.89 2.49 1.19
CA ALA A 168 -9.63 3.19 1.41
C ALA A 168 -8.52 2.40 0.72
N ARG A 169 -7.62 3.12 0.04
CA ARG A 169 -6.47 2.47 -0.58
C ARG A 169 -5.46 2.12 0.50
N MET A 170 -4.92 0.92 0.48
CA MET A 170 -3.90 0.47 1.44
C MET A 170 -2.51 0.55 0.83
N LEU A 171 -1.57 1.23 1.49
CA LEU A 171 -0.17 1.31 1.07
C LEU A 171 0.73 0.60 2.08
N LEU A 172 1.45 -0.42 1.59
CA LEU A 172 2.49 -1.11 2.34
C LEU A 172 3.86 -0.73 1.76
N THR A 173 4.71 -0.14 2.59
CA THR A 173 6.11 0.12 2.28
C THR A 173 6.97 -0.84 3.09
N CYS A 174 7.79 -1.65 2.41
CA CYS A 174 8.66 -2.61 3.07
C CYS A 174 10.10 -2.51 2.54
N CYS A 175 11.08 -2.78 3.42
CA CYS A 175 12.49 -2.90 3.04
C CYS A 175 13.03 -4.22 3.57
N LEU A 176 13.83 -4.93 2.76
CA LEU A 176 14.46 -6.17 3.18
C LEU A 176 15.45 -5.91 4.32
N LYS A 177 15.61 -6.84 5.26
CA LYS A 177 16.62 -6.71 6.33
C LYS A 177 18.05 -6.51 5.82
N THR A 178 18.35 -7.07 4.65
CA THR A 178 19.67 -6.97 4.00
C THR A 178 19.88 -5.65 3.27
N ASP A 179 18.81 -4.89 3.00
CA ASP A 179 18.89 -3.58 2.37
C ASP A 179 19.22 -2.53 3.43
N ALA A 180 20.51 -2.23 3.59
CA ALA A 180 20.92 -0.92 4.09
C ALA A 180 20.36 0.13 3.12
N ALA A 181 19.18 0.67 3.43
CA ALA A 181 18.32 1.41 2.52
C ALA A 181 19.07 2.49 1.73
N ARG A 182 19.44 2.16 0.48
CA ARG A 182 19.91 3.16 -0.49
C ARG A 182 18.70 3.66 -1.26
N ARG A 183 18.16 4.82 -0.87
CA ARG A 183 17.11 5.48 -1.66
C ARG A 183 17.62 5.67 -3.11
N PRO A 184 16.95 5.11 -4.12
CA PRO A 184 17.33 5.31 -5.51
C PRO A 184 17.18 6.79 -5.86
N PHE A 185 18.05 7.28 -6.74
CA PHE A 185 17.91 8.64 -7.26
C PHE A 185 16.80 8.65 -8.30
N LYS A 186 15.87 9.59 -8.18
CA LYS A 186 14.81 9.81 -9.16
C LYS A 186 15.08 11.10 -9.89
N PHE A 187 15.13 11.02 -11.22
CA PHE A 187 15.09 12.19 -12.07
C PHE A 187 13.65 12.68 -12.15
N LEU A 188 13.43 13.99 -12.04
CA LEU A 188 12.11 14.59 -12.13
C LEU A 188 12.00 15.38 -13.43
N LYS A 189 11.01 15.05 -14.27
CA LYS A 189 10.88 15.59 -15.63
C LYS A 189 10.85 17.13 -15.66
N PHE A 190 10.17 17.76 -14.71
CA PHE A 190 10.05 19.22 -14.63
C PHE A 190 11.40 19.92 -14.37
N TRP A 191 12.45 19.20 -13.94
CA TRP A 191 13.78 19.78 -13.86
C TRP A 191 14.25 20.33 -15.22
N LEU A 192 13.81 19.72 -16.32
CA LEU A 192 14.12 20.19 -17.68
C LEU A 192 13.61 21.62 -17.96
N GLU A 193 12.58 22.05 -17.24
CA GLU A 193 11.95 23.36 -17.41
C GLU A 193 12.66 24.46 -16.61
N HIS A 194 13.53 24.10 -15.66
CA HIS A 194 14.23 25.07 -14.85
C HIS A 194 15.48 25.61 -15.56
N ALA A 195 15.58 26.93 -15.67
CA ALA A 195 16.61 27.62 -16.44
C ALA A 195 18.05 27.18 -16.13
N THR A 196 18.35 26.84 -14.86
CA THR A 196 19.70 26.42 -14.43
C THR A 196 19.99 24.93 -14.59
N PHE A 197 19.00 24.08 -14.90
CA PHE A 197 19.17 22.62 -14.88
C PHE A 197 20.27 22.14 -15.82
N LEU A 198 20.21 22.54 -17.09
CA LEU A 198 21.19 22.12 -18.11
C LEU A 198 22.61 22.56 -17.75
N HIS A 199 22.77 23.78 -17.23
CA HIS A 199 24.06 24.29 -16.77
C HIS A 199 24.63 23.42 -15.64
N ILE A 200 23.80 23.10 -14.64
CA ILE A 200 24.23 22.26 -13.51
C ILE A 200 24.67 20.87 -13.96
N VAL A 201 23.96 20.25 -14.90
CA VAL A 201 24.39 18.96 -15.47
C VAL A 201 25.73 19.12 -16.18
N LYS A 202 25.86 20.11 -17.07
CA LYS A 202 27.08 20.34 -17.86
C LYS A 202 28.31 20.57 -16.97
N ASP A 203 28.17 21.40 -15.95
CA ASP A 203 29.27 21.77 -15.04
C ASP A 203 29.70 20.60 -14.13
N ASN A 204 28.81 19.63 -13.91
CA ASN A 204 29.05 18.50 -13.02
C ASN A 204 29.30 17.18 -13.75
N TRP A 205 29.13 17.14 -15.07
CA TRP A 205 29.42 15.99 -15.93
C TRP A 205 30.92 15.88 -16.28
N VAL A 206 31.77 16.03 -15.26
CA VAL A 206 33.23 16.04 -15.40
C VAL A 206 33.85 14.96 -14.52
N SER A 207 34.93 14.33 -14.98
CA SER A 207 35.75 13.38 -14.23
C SER A 207 37.22 13.55 -14.61
N VAL A 208 38.12 13.08 -13.75
CA VAL A 208 39.52 12.86 -14.13
C VAL A 208 39.54 11.71 -15.14
N GLU A 209 40.32 11.85 -16.21
CA GLU A 209 40.47 10.77 -17.21
C GLU A 209 41.24 9.61 -16.57
N VAL A 210 40.53 8.51 -16.35
CA VAL A 210 41.09 7.23 -15.93
C VAL A 210 40.59 6.17 -16.91
N ASP A 211 40.01 5.07 -16.42
CA ASP A 211 39.25 4.12 -17.21
C ASP A 211 37.86 4.68 -17.58
N MET A 212 37.30 4.24 -18.70
CA MET A 212 36.01 4.69 -19.23
C MET A 212 34.86 4.43 -18.25
N PHE A 213 34.80 3.24 -17.65
CA PHE A 213 33.73 2.87 -16.73
C PHE A 213 33.88 3.59 -15.39
N ILE A 214 35.11 3.78 -14.93
CA ILE A 214 35.40 4.56 -13.71
C ILE A 214 34.99 6.03 -13.92
N SER A 215 35.36 6.60 -15.06
CA SER A 215 35.05 7.99 -15.43
C SER A 215 33.54 8.21 -15.52
N LEU A 216 32.81 7.31 -16.19
CA LEU A 216 31.35 7.37 -16.28
C LEU A 216 30.69 7.28 -14.90
N LYS A 217 31.12 6.33 -14.06
CA LYS A 217 30.61 6.16 -12.69
C LYS A 217 30.82 7.42 -11.84
N GLN A 218 31.97 8.07 -11.98
CA GLN A 218 32.27 9.33 -11.29
C GLN A 218 31.38 10.48 -11.78
N LYS A 219 31.23 10.65 -13.10
CA LYS A 219 30.34 11.66 -13.71
C LYS A 219 28.90 11.48 -13.23
N MET A 220 28.38 10.25 -13.28
CA MET A 220 27.04 9.93 -12.80
C MET A 220 26.88 10.20 -11.30
N LYS A 221 27.85 9.78 -10.47
CA LYS A 221 27.80 9.99 -9.01
C LYS A 221 27.81 11.49 -8.67
N LYS A 222 28.71 12.27 -9.25
CA LYS A 222 28.83 13.72 -9.02
C LYS A 222 27.55 14.44 -9.45
N THR A 223 27.10 14.20 -10.68
CA THR A 223 25.88 14.82 -11.22
C THR A 223 24.65 14.46 -10.40
N LYS A 224 24.49 13.18 -10.00
CA LYS A 224 23.41 12.74 -9.11
C LYS A 224 23.41 13.51 -7.78
N THR A 225 24.55 13.60 -7.11
CA THR A 225 24.66 14.28 -5.81
C THR A 225 24.34 15.77 -5.95
N THR A 226 24.91 16.44 -6.96
CA THR A 226 24.65 17.87 -7.21
C THR A 226 23.19 18.12 -7.55
N LEU A 227 22.58 17.34 -8.44
CA LEU A 227 21.16 17.48 -8.78
C LEU A 227 20.24 17.24 -7.58
N SER A 228 20.59 16.29 -6.71
CA SER A 228 19.80 16.00 -5.51
C SER A 228 19.80 17.19 -4.53
N ASN A 229 20.96 17.84 -4.36
CA ASN A 229 21.10 19.02 -3.52
C ASN A 229 20.46 20.26 -4.16
N TRP A 230 20.75 20.51 -5.43
CA TRP A 230 20.15 21.61 -6.18
C TRP A 230 18.63 21.51 -6.19
N SER A 231 18.06 20.34 -6.47
CA SER A 231 16.60 20.16 -6.46
C SER A 231 15.99 20.49 -5.10
N ARG A 232 16.66 20.13 -4.00
CA ARG A 232 16.20 20.46 -2.64
C ARG A 232 16.27 21.96 -2.37
N VAL A 233 17.28 22.66 -2.88
CA VAL A 233 17.44 24.12 -2.69
C VAL A 233 16.48 24.90 -3.59
N ALA A 234 16.41 24.55 -4.87
CA ALA A 234 15.63 25.26 -5.88
C ALA A 234 14.11 25.07 -5.69
N PHE A 235 13.68 23.87 -5.29
CA PHE A 235 12.26 23.54 -5.21
C PHE A 235 11.79 23.17 -3.79
N GLY A 236 12.70 23.09 -2.82
CA GLY A 236 12.35 22.63 -1.48
C GLY A 236 11.89 21.16 -1.49
N ASP A 237 10.90 20.87 -0.65
CA ASP A 237 10.11 19.65 -0.76
C ASP A 237 8.89 19.97 -1.61
N ILE A 238 8.98 19.60 -2.89
CA ILE A 238 7.92 19.77 -3.90
C ILE A 238 6.62 19.08 -3.52
N PHE A 239 6.67 18.11 -2.62
CA PHE A 239 5.49 17.40 -2.12
C PHE A 239 4.91 18.05 -0.88
N LYS A 240 5.51 19.12 -0.31
CA LYS A 240 4.94 19.79 0.88
C LYS A 240 3.49 20.20 0.68
N GLN A 241 3.17 20.83 -0.45
CA GLN A 241 1.78 21.23 -0.72
C GLN A 241 0.85 20.03 -0.87
N LEU A 242 1.35 18.96 -1.51
CA LEU A 242 0.59 17.71 -1.66
C LEU A 242 0.33 17.06 -0.30
N PHE A 243 1.37 16.94 0.53
CA PHE A 243 1.32 16.42 1.89
C PHE A 243 0.36 17.23 2.77
N ILE A 244 0.43 18.57 2.72
CA ILE A 244 -0.49 19.43 3.47
C ILE A 244 -1.94 19.17 3.04
N LYS A 245 -2.21 19.07 1.73
CA LYS A 245 -3.56 18.80 1.23
C LYS A 245 -4.04 17.40 1.58
N GLU A 246 -3.16 16.41 1.55
CA GLU A 246 -3.44 15.05 1.99
C GLU A 246 -3.77 15.00 3.50
N GLU A 247 -3.01 15.71 4.32
CA GLU A 247 -3.28 15.86 5.77
C GLU A 247 -4.60 16.58 6.04
N ILE A 248 -4.93 17.64 5.28
CA ILE A 248 -6.24 18.32 5.39
C ILE A 248 -7.37 17.33 5.10
N VAL A 249 -7.24 16.51 4.04
CA VAL A 249 -8.22 15.47 3.72
C VAL A 249 -8.31 14.47 4.88
N ARG A 250 -7.18 14.01 5.43
CA ARG A 250 -7.12 13.07 6.56
C ARG A 250 -7.83 13.60 7.81
N VAL A 251 -7.60 14.86 8.18
CA VAL A 251 -8.25 15.48 9.34
C VAL A 251 -9.77 15.58 9.13
N ASN A 252 -10.21 15.96 7.93
CA ASN A 252 -11.64 16.03 7.63
C ASN A 252 -12.32 14.65 7.61
N TYR A 253 -11.60 13.58 7.29
CA TYR A 253 -12.10 12.21 7.47
C TYR A 253 -12.38 11.90 8.93
N LEU A 254 -11.40 12.14 9.81
CA LEU A 254 -11.56 11.87 11.24
C LEU A 254 -12.73 12.69 11.83
N LEU A 255 -12.90 13.93 11.39
CA LEU A 255 -14.05 14.75 11.77
C LEU A 255 -15.38 14.17 11.29
N PHE A 256 -15.43 13.66 10.05
CA PHE A 256 -16.64 13.04 9.51
C PHE A 256 -16.96 11.68 10.16
N GLU A 257 -15.95 10.88 10.47
CA GLU A 257 -16.10 9.59 11.17
C GLU A 257 -16.63 9.78 12.60
N THR A 258 -16.15 10.81 13.30
CA THR A 258 -16.62 11.15 14.65
C THR A 258 -17.98 11.85 14.66
N SER A 259 -18.33 12.56 13.58
CA SER A 259 -19.59 13.30 13.46
C SER A 259 -20.08 13.31 12.00
N PRO A 260 -20.88 12.31 11.57
CA PRO A 260 -21.23 12.08 10.17
C PRO A 260 -22.38 12.98 9.66
N THR A 261 -22.30 14.28 9.91
CA THR A 261 -23.30 15.26 9.48
C THR A 261 -23.14 15.66 8.01
N ILE A 262 -24.20 16.22 7.42
CA ILE A 262 -24.16 16.81 6.06
C ILE A 262 -23.06 17.87 5.95
N SER A 263 -22.96 18.76 6.95
CA SER A 263 -21.94 19.83 6.97
C SER A 263 -20.52 19.26 6.92
N ASN A 264 -20.21 18.27 7.75
CA ASN A 264 -18.88 17.65 7.77
C ASN A 264 -18.59 16.88 6.47
N ARG A 265 -19.61 16.24 5.87
CA ARG A 265 -19.50 15.63 4.54
C ARG A 265 -19.15 16.64 3.47
N GLU A 266 -19.79 17.81 3.45
CA GLU A 266 -19.49 18.87 2.48
C GLU A 266 -18.06 19.40 2.62
N ILE A 267 -17.58 19.58 3.86
CA ILE A 267 -16.20 20.00 4.14
C ILE A 267 -15.22 18.95 3.61
N LEU A 268 -15.45 17.67 3.90
CA LEU A 268 -14.63 16.56 3.40
C LEU A 268 -14.61 16.54 1.86
N GLN A 269 -15.77 16.67 1.22
CA GLN A 269 -15.87 16.67 -0.25
C GLN A 269 -15.12 17.85 -0.88
N LYS A 270 -15.18 19.05 -0.27
CA LYS A 270 -14.41 20.21 -0.72
C LYS A 270 -12.91 19.95 -0.62
N ALA A 271 -12.44 19.42 0.51
CA ALA A 271 -11.03 19.07 0.70
C ALA A 271 -10.55 18.02 -0.33
N GLN A 272 -11.35 16.98 -0.57
CA GLN A 272 -11.05 15.96 -1.58
C GLN A 272 -10.99 16.54 -3.00
N ALA A 273 -11.95 17.40 -3.36
CA ALA A 273 -12.00 18.03 -4.67
C ALA A 273 -10.77 18.94 -4.89
N GLU A 274 -10.34 19.66 -3.86
CA GLU A 274 -9.10 20.42 -3.91
C GLU A 274 -7.87 19.53 -4.06
N PHE A 275 -7.76 18.46 -3.27
CA PHE A 275 -6.63 17.55 -3.35
C PHE A 275 -6.52 16.91 -4.73
N LYS A 276 -7.63 16.44 -5.31
CA LYS A 276 -7.69 15.82 -6.65
C LYS A 276 -7.04 16.69 -7.75
N LYS A 277 -7.12 18.02 -7.66
CA LYS A 277 -6.48 18.94 -8.62
C LYS A 277 -4.95 18.78 -8.70
N TYR A 278 -4.32 18.21 -7.68
CA TYR A 278 -2.86 18.06 -7.55
C TYR A 278 -2.38 16.63 -7.76
N VAL A 279 -3.27 15.65 -7.90
CA VAL A 279 -2.94 14.21 -8.02
C VAL A 279 -3.15 13.71 -9.45
N HIS A 280 -3.17 14.60 -10.44
CA HIS A 280 -3.24 14.18 -11.85
C HIS A 280 -1.94 13.48 -12.25
N PHE A 281 -2.03 12.16 -12.44
CA PHE A 281 -1.06 11.34 -13.18
C PHE A 281 -1.30 11.49 -14.68
#